data_AF-A0ABD0N0L8-F1
#
_entry.id   AF-A0ABD0N0L8-F1
#
_cell.length_a   1.000
_cell.length_b   1.000
_cell.length_c   1.000
_cell.angle_alpha   90.00
_cell.angle_beta   90.00
_cell.angle_gamma   90.00
#
_symmetry.space_group_name_H-M   'P 1'
#
loop_
_entity.id
_entity.type
_entity.pdbx_description
1 polymer ?
#
loop_
_entity_poly.entity_id
_entity_poly.type
_entity_poly.pdbx_seq_one_letter_code
_entity_poly.pdbx_strand_id
1 'polypeptide(L)'
;YTFISTPFFNYTNQDYQKFFKDINFEDGWYMWEDTKNLTVYCLYGVGLPTPVTYVYDEQFPNADPIDIIYDDGDDTVDSHSMRKQEQAVHVKEFRGMAHLDMVFNHKVLTTIQRILEGKYHEKMVESPEEPPSLSLGFV
;
A
#
# COMPACT_ATOMS: atom_id res chain seq x y z
N TYR A 1 12.06 -0.97 13.48
CA TYR A 1 11.02 -1.72 12.76
C TYR A 1 11.70 -2.87 12.06
N THR A 2 11.21 -4.09 12.26
CA THR A 2 11.83 -5.33 11.73
C THR A 2 10.95 -5.86 10.62
N PHE A 3 11.52 -6.11 9.44
CA PHE A 3 10.78 -6.64 8.29
C PHE A 3 10.79 -8.16 8.26
N ILE A 4 11.94 -8.77 8.55
CA ILE A 4 12.14 -10.22 8.57
C ILE A 4 12.71 -10.60 9.93
N SER A 5 12.05 -11.52 10.62
CA SER A 5 12.52 -12.07 11.89
C SER A 5 12.86 -13.55 11.72
N THR A 6 14.06 -13.94 12.14
CA THR A 6 14.52 -15.34 12.13
C THR A 6 15.07 -15.67 13.52
N PRO A 7 15.32 -16.96 13.85
CA PRO A 7 15.93 -17.33 15.12
C PRO A 7 17.34 -16.74 15.33
N PHE A 8 18.02 -16.37 14.24
CA PHE A 8 19.42 -15.95 14.26
C PHE A 8 19.61 -14.44 14.09
N PHE A 9 18.68 -13.75 13.41
CA PHE A 9 18.81 -12.34 13.08
C PHE A 9 17.46 -11.69 12.76
N ASN A 10 17.33 -10.41 13.14
CA ASN A 10 16.20 -9.55 12.81
C ASN A 10 16.64 -8.48 11.80
N TYR A 11 16.12 -8.54 10.58
CA TYR A 11 16.49 -7.62 9.50
C TYR A 11 15.62 -6.35 9.54
N THR A 12 16.27 -5.20 9.57
CA THR A 12 15.66 -3.87 9.50
C THR A 12 16.07 -3.14 8.22
N ASN A 13 15.63 -1.89 8.05
CA ASN A 13 16.06 -1.05 6.93
C ASN A 13 17.56 -0.71 6.93
N GLN A 14 18.27 -0.97 8.04
CA GLN A 14 19.72 -0.77 8.14
C GLN A 14 20.52 -2.02 7.72
N ASP A 15 19.83 -3.15 7.52
CA ASP A 15 20.46 -4.46 7.34
C ASP A 15 20.34 -5.03 5.92
N TYR A 16 19.90 -4.22 4.95
CA TYR A 16 19.64 -4.71 3.58
C TYR A 16 20.87 -5.35 2.93
N GLN A 17 22.07 -4.78 3.12
CA GLN A 17 23.29 -5.39 2.58
C GLN A 17 23.53 -6.81 3.14
N LYS A 18 23.27 -6.99 4.45
CA LYS A 18 23.37 -8.30 5.09
C LYS A 18 22.27 -9.24 4.60
N PHE A 19 21.03 -8.75 4.50
CA PHE A 19 19.90 -9.53 3.99
C PHE A 19 20.18 -10.08 2.59
N PHE A 20 20.57 -9.23 1.64
CA PHE A 20 20.89 -9.65 0.27
C PHE A 20 22.00 -10.70 0.22
N LYS A 21 23.01 -10.57 1.08
CA LYS A 21 24.05 -11.59 1.23
C LYS A 21 23.51 -12.91 1.78
N ASP A 22 22.74 -12.86 2.86
CA ASP A 22 22.23 -14.06 3.54
C ASP A 22 21.24 -14.87 2.67
N ILE A 23 20.55 -14.21 1.72
CA ILE A 23 19.70 -14.88 0.72
C ILE A 23 20.44 -15.25 -0.57
N ASN A 24 21.76 -15.08 -0.62
CA ASN A 24 22.61 -15.36 -1.79
C ASN A 24 22.20 -14.56 -3.05
N PHE A 25 21.86 -13.29 -2.88
CA PHE A 25 21.47 -12.35 -3.94
C PHE A 25 22.14 -10.98 -3.76
N GLU A 26 23.47 -10.95 -3.68
CA GLU A 26 24.25 -9.72 -3.43
C GLU A 26 24.07 -8.64 -4.52
N ASP A 27 23.78 -9.03 -5.77
CA ASP A 27 23.44 -8.09 -6.85
C ASP A 27 22.24 -7.20 -6.47
N GLY A 28 21.29 -7.74 -5.70
CA GLY A 28 20.13 -7.00 -5.21
C GLY A 28 20.49 -5.81 -4.31
N TRP A 29 21.61 -5.87 -3.59
CA TRP A 29 22.09 -4.74 -2.79
C TRP A 29 22.46 -3.55 -3.68
N TYR A 30 23.21 -3.79 -4.75
CA TYR A 30 23.61 -2.73 -5.68
C TYR A 30 22.40 -2.15 -6.42
N MET A 31 21.45 -3.00 -6.83
CA MET A 31 20.19 -2.55 -7.43
C MET A 31 19.36 -1.66 -6.48
N TRP A 32 19.35 -1.99 -5.18
CA TRP A 32 18.68 -1.16 -4.16
C TRP A 32 19.40 0.18 -3.96
N GLU A 33 20.74 0.20 -3.94
CA GLU A 33 21.50 1.45 -3.80
C GLU A 33 21.21 2.46 -4.90
N ASP A 34 21.02 1.98 -6.13
CA ASP A 34 20.69 2.81 -7.29
C ASP A 34 19.29 3.44 -7.21
N THR A 35 18.36 2.82 -6.48
CA THR A 35 16.93 3.16 -6.51
C THR A 35 16.39 3.72 -5.19
N LYS A 36 17.18 3.78 -4.12
CA LYS A 36 16.71 4.19 -2.79
C LYS A 36 16.18 5.62 -2.67
N ASN A 37 16.49 6.50 -3.64
CA ASN A 37 16.17 7.94 -3.59
C ASN A 37 15.15 8.35 -4.66
N LEU A 38 13.94 7.80 -4.63
CA LEU A 38 12.87 8.14 -5.59
C LEU A 38 11.84 9.11 -4.99
N THR A 39 11.39 10.05 -5.81
CA THR A 39 10.25 10.94 -5.49
C THR A 39 8.97 10.35 -6.10
N VAL A 40 7.89 10.35 -5.33
CA VAL A 40 6.61 9.74 -5.71
C VAL A 40 5.44 10.70 -5.43
N TYR A 41 4.32 10.52 -6.14
CA TYR A 41 3.02 11.18 -5.86
C TYR A 41 2.08 10.19 -5.15
N CYS A 42 1.28 10.62 -4.16
CA CYS A 42 0.61 9.68 -3.26
C CYS A 42 -0.93 9.67 -3.33
N LEU A 43 -1.47 8.57 -3.86
CA LEU A 43 -2.81 8.08 -3.57
C LEU A 43 -2.62 6.68 -2.95
N TYR A 44 -3.23 6.40 -1.80
CA TYR A 44 -2.99 5.14 -1.10
C TYR A 44 -4.20 4.63 -0.31
N GLY A 45 -4.26 3.31 -0.13
CA GLY A 45 -5.27 2.65 0.69
C GLY A 45 -4.86 2.60 2.16
N VAL A 46 -5.86 2.54 3.05
CA VAL A 46 -5.68 2.38 4.50
C VAL A 46 -6.82 1.52 5.07
N GLY A 47 -6.67 1.00 6.28
CA GLY A 47 -7.73 0.30 7.01
C GLY A 47 -7.82 -1.19 6.75
N LEU A 48 -6.86 -1.78 6.02
CA LEU A 48 -6.78 -3.22 5.78
C LEU A 48 -5.55 -3.81 6.50
N PRO A 49 -5.62 -5.06 7.02
CA PRO A 49 -4.45 -5.73 7.58
C PRO A 49 -3.40 -5.96 6.50
N THR A 50 -2.21 -5.40 6.71
CA THR A 50 -1.07 -5.50 5.79
C THR A 50 0.13 -6.13 6.50
N PRO A 51 0.80 -7.13 5.90
CA PRO A 51 2.02 -7.72 6.45
C PRO A 51 3.11 -6.67 6.71
N VAL A 52 3.63 -6.65 7.94
CA VAL A 52 4.69 -5.74 8.39
C VAL A 52 5.96 -6.45 8.84
N THR A 53 5.82 -7.69 9.32
CA THR A 53 6.94 -8.55 9.66
C THR A 53 6.64 -9.98 9.26
N TYR A 54 7.54 -10.60 8.51
CA TYR A 54 7.50 -12.04 8.25
C TYR A 54 8.42 -12.75 9.23
N VAL A 55 7.89 -13.75 9.93
CA VAL A 55 8.61 -14.52 10.95
C VAL A 55 8.91 -15.90 10.39
N TYR A 56 10.19 -16.26 10.35
CA TYR A 56 10.68 -17.54 9.87
C TYR A 56 11.27 -18.35 11.02
N ASP A 57 11.33 -19.67 10.82
CA ASP A 57 12.14 -20.57 11.63
C ASP A 57 13.56 -20.72 11.07
N GLU A 58 14.23 -21.82 11.40
CA GLU A 58 15.60 -22.13 11.01
C GLU A 58 15.77 -22.42 9.52
N GLN A 59 14.66 -22.55 8.77
CA GLN A 59 14.64 -22.91 7.35
C GLN A 59 14.72 -21.69 6.42
N PHE A 60 14.78 -20.48 6.97
CA PHE A 60 15.08 -19.27 6.22
C PHE A 60 16.38 -19.43 5.40
N PRO A 61 16.43 -19.01 4.12
CA PRO A 61 15.41 -18.26 3.37
C PRO A 61 14.52 -19.11 2.46
N ASN A 62 14.55 -20.44 2.57
CA ASN A 62 14.01 -21.34 1.52
C ASN A 62 12.65 -21.98 1.85
N ALA A 63 12.11 -21.73 3.05
CA ALA A 63 10.76 -22.14 3.44
C ALA A 63 9.83 -20.92 3.51
N ASP A 64 8.53 -21.15 3.66
CA ASP A 64 7.57 -20.07 3.92
C ASP A 64 7.70 -19.55 5.37
N PRO A 65 7.30 -18.29 5.66
CA PRO A 65 7.19 -17.79 7.03
C PRO A 65 6.25 -18.65 7.86
N ILE A 66 6.58 -18.86 9.13
CA ILE A 66 5.75 -19.58 10.10
C ILE A 66 4.69 -18.68 10.75
N ASP A 67 4.88 -17.36 10.69
CA ASP A 67 3.93 -16.36 11.19
C ASP A 67 4.11 -15.02 10.45
N ILE A 68 3.07 -14.20 10.46
CA ILE A 68 3.05 -12.87 9.84
C ILE A 68 2.41 -11.88 10.82
N ILE A 69 3.14 -10.82 11.13
CA ILE A 69 2.62 -9.68 11.90
C ILE A 69 1.99 -8.70 10.91
N TYR A 70 0.81 -8.20 11.24
CA TYR A 70 0.04 -7.27 10.42
C TYR A 70 -0.10 -5.90 11.12
N ASP A 71 -0.19 -4.84 10.32
CA ASP A 71 -0.54 -3.48 10.74
C ASP A 71 -1.49 -2.83 9.70
N ASP A 72 -1.85 -1.57 9.90
CA ASP A 72 -2.72 -0.79 9.00
C ASP A 72 -2.08 -0.52 7.63
N GLY A 73 -2.78 -0.83 6.55
CA GLY A 73 -2.36 -0.56 5.17
C GLY A 73 -3.46 -0.82 4.15
N ASP A 74 -3.04 -1.11 2.93
CA ASP A 74 -3.93 -1.40 1.79
C ASP A 74 -4.00 -2.89 1.41
N ASP A 75 -3.62 -3.80 2.33
CA ASP A 75 -3.36 -5.24 2.15
C ASP A 75 -1.95 -5.63 1.66
N THR A 76 -1.20 -4.70 1.06
CA THR A 76 0.14 -4.97 0.50
C THR A 76 1.20 -4.01 1.02
N VAL A 77 0.88 -2.72 1.07
CA VAL A 77 1.76 -1.63 1.48
C VAL A 77 1.26 -1.02 2.79
N ASP A 78 2.15 -0.88 3.78
CA ASP A 78 1.78 -0.36 5.08
C ASP A 78 1.53 1.16 5.04
N SER A 79 0.58 1.65 5.84
CA SER A 79 0.19 3.05 5.87
C SER A 79 1.31 3.99 6.33
N HIS A 80 2.28 3.48 7.11
CA HIS A 80 3.38 4.29 7.61
C HIS A 80 4.42 4.58 6.51
N SER A 81 4.65 3.67 5.55
CA SER A 81 5.46 3.94 4.36
C SER A 81 4.84 5.02 3.47
N MET A 82 3.51 4.97 3.27
CA MET A 82 2.78 5.92 2.42
C MET A 82 2.73 7.34 3.00
N ARG A 83 2.82 7.49 4.33
CA ARG A 83 2.80 8.79 5.01
C ARG A 83 4.10 9.58 4.94
N LYS A 84 5.20 8.97 4.49
CA LYS A 84 6.56 9.56 4.55
C LYS A 84 6.96 10.42 3.36
N GLN A 85 6.01 10.96 2.60
CA GLN A 85 6.37 11.83 1.48
C GLN A 85 6.82 13.22 1.94
N GLU A 86 8.04 13.61 1.55
CA GLU A 86 8.63 14.92 1.84
C GLU A 86 8.00 16.07 1.04
N GLN A 87 7.40 15.78 -0.11
CA GLN A 87 6.82 16.79 -1.02
C GLN A 87 5.47 16.33 -1.59
N ALA A 88 4.43 16.34 -0.78
CA ALA A 88 3.13 15.90 -1.24
C ALA A 88 2.26 17.08 -1.69
N VAL A 89 2.14 17.27 -3.01
CA VAL A 89 1.24 18.28 -3.60
C VAL A 89 -0.23 17.85 -3.46
N HIS A 90 -0.51 16.54 -3.54
CA HIS A 90 -1.84 15.95 -3.32
C HIS A 90 -1.70 14.63 -2.55
N VAL A 91 -2.34 14.54 -1.39
CA VAL A 91 -2.47 13.30 -0.60
C VAL A 91 -3.93 12.93 -0.50
N LYS A 92 -4.28 11.70 -0.89
CA LYS A 92 -5.62 11.17 -0.70
C LYS A 92 -5.57 9.73 -0.17
N GLU A 93 -6.12 9.55 1.03
CA GLU A 93 -6.37 8.23 1.62
C GLU A 93 -7.69 7.64 1.10
N PHE A 94 -7.67 6.34 0.82
CA PHE A 94 -8.85 5.55 0.47
C PHE A 94 -9.04 4.41 1.49
N ARG A 95 -9.93 4.63 2.46
CA ARG A 95 -10.21 3.63 3.49
C ARG A 95 -10.88 2.38 2.91
N GLY A 96 -10.39 1.20 3.28
CA GLY A 96 -10.88 -0.10 2.81
C GLY A 96 -10.56 -0.39 1.34
N MET A 97 -9.57 0.30 0.77
CA MET A 97 -9.12 0.08 -0.61
C MET A 97 -8.00 -0.94 -0.61
N ALA A 98 -8.23 -2.10 -1.22
CA ALA A 98 -7.20 -3.09 -1.50
C ALA A 98 -6.20 -2.56 -2.53
N HIS A 99 -4.95 -3.01 -2.45
CA HIS A 99 -3.86 -2.48 -3.26
C HIS A 99 -4.15 -2.57 -4.77
N LEU A 100 -4.59 -3.74 -5.24
CA LEU A 100 -4.88 -3.98 -6.65
C LEU A 100 -6.21 -3.38 -7.12
N ASP A 101 -7.18 -3.19 -6.22
CA ASP A 101 -8.46 -2.57 -6.57
C ASP A 101 -8.31 -1.09 -6.90
N MET A 102 -7.25 -0.45 -6.41
CA MET A 102 -7.02 0.98 -6.54
C MET A 102 -7.07 1.47 -7.99
N VAL A 103 -6.51 0.71 -8.94
CA VAL A 103 -6.46 1.12 -10.36
C VAL A 103 -7.78 0.92 -11.11
N PHE A 104 -8.72 0.18 -10.53
CA PHE A 104 -10.05 -0.08 -11.11
C PHE A 104 -11.17 0.69 -10.39
N ASN A 105 -10.90 1.20 -9.19
CA ASN A 105 -11.93 1.78 -8.34
C ASN A 105 -12.39 3.15 -8.85
N HIS A 106 -13.72 3.30 -9.01
CA HIS A 106 -14.32 4.54 -9.49
C HIS A 106 -13.94 5.77 -8.66
N LYS A 107 -13.80 5.65 -7.33
CA LYS A 107 -13.43 6.79 -6.47
C LYS A 107 -12.03 7.29 -6.76
N VAL A 108 -11.11 6.37 -7.05
CA VAL A 108 -9.72 6.68 -7.40
C VAL A 108 -9.68 7.30 -8.79
N LEU A 109 -10.33 6.69 -9.78
CA LEU A 109 -10.41 7.20 -11.15
C LEU A 109 -11.02 8.61 -11.22
N THR A 110 -12.11 8.85 -10.49
CA THR A 110 -12.72 10.19 -10.38
C THR A 110 -11.78 11.18 -9.70
N THR A 111 -11.02 10.76 -8.69
CA THR A 111 -10.02 11.62 -8.05
C THR A 111 -8.92 12.02 -9.03
N ILE A 112 -8.37 11.07 -9.78
CA ILE A 112 -7.36 11.31 -10.81
C ILE A 112 -7.91 12.25 -11.89
N GLN A 113 -9.12 12.00 -12.39
CA GLN A 113 -9.75 12.87 -13.37
C GLN A 113 -9.88 14.32 -12.87
N ARG A 114 -10.28 14.52 -11.62
CA ARG A 114 -10.38 15.87 -11.03
C ARG A 114 -9.03 16.56 -10.89
N ILE A 115 -7.96 15.82 -10.59
CA ILE A 115 -6.60 16.36 -10.57
C ILE A 115 -6.21 16.82 -11.98
N LEU A 116 -6.44 15.97 -12.99
CA LEU A 116 -6.14 16.29 -14.39
C LEU A 116 -6.96 17.48 -14.94
N GLU A 117 -8.21 17.63 -14.50
CA GLU A 117 -9.08 18.76 -14.87
C GLU A 117 -8.83 20.03 -14.05
N GLY A 118 -7.96 20.00 -13.04
CA GLY A 118 -7.72 21.13 -12.13
C GLY A 118 -8.85 21.41 -11.14
N LYS A 119 -9.77 20.46 -10.93
CA LYS A 119 -10.97 20.57 -10.08
C LYS A 119 -10.83 19.91 -8.71
N TYR A 120 -9.64 19.45 -8.33
CA TYR A 120 -9.44 18.68 -7.09
C TYR A 120 -9.96 19.40 -5.82
N HIS A 121 -9.88 20.73 -5.77
CA HIS A 121 -10.33 21.54 -4.63
C HIS A 121 -11.83 21.85 -4.59
N GLU A 122 -12.61 21.52 -5.64
CA GLU A 122 -14.06 21.70 -5.62
C GLU A 122 -14.70 20.63 -4.70
N LYS A 123 -15.81 20.93 -4.01
CA LYS A 123 -16.50 19.94 -3.17
C LYS A 123 -17.29 18.95 -4.04
N MET A 124 -17.32 17.67 -3.68
CA MET A 124 -18.23 16.71 -4.30
C MET A 124 -19.67 17.10 -3.96
N VAL A 125 -20.52 17.22 -4.98
CA VAL A 125 -21.97 17.30 -4.80
C VAL A 125 -22.46 15.87 -4.70
N GLU A 126 -22.76 15.40 -3.49
CA GLU A 126 -23.48 14.13 -3.30
C GLU A 126 -24.91 14.30 -3.83
N SER A 127 -25.25 13.62 -4.93
CA SER A 127 -26.65 13.43 -5.32
C SER A 127 -27.27 12.34 -4.46
N PRO A 128 -28.45 12.55 -3.85
CA PRO A 128 -29.16 11.46 -3.17
C PRO A 128 -29.58 10.44 -4.24
N GLU A 129 -29.25 9.16 -4.04
CA GLU A 129 -29.90 8.08 -4.78
C GLU A 129 -31.38 8.03 -4.37
N GLU A 130 -32.26 8.52 -5.23
CA GLU A 130 -33.69 8.22 -5.14
C GLU A 130 -33.91 6.77 -5.62
N PRO A 131 -34.53 5.89 -4.80
CA PRO A 131 -34.90 4.56 -5.27
C PRO A 131 -36.00 4.65 -6.34
N PRO A 132 -36.00 3.79 -7.37
CA PRO A 132 -37.00 3.83 -8.42
C PRO A 132 -38.40 3.61 -7.84
N SER A 133 -39.32 4.54 -8.12
CA SER A 133 -40.73 4.40 -7.75
C SER A 133 -41.37 3.29 -8.57
N LEU A 134 -41.81 2.23 -7.89
CA LEU A 134 -42.67 1.22 -8.49
C LEU A 134 -44.08 1.82 -8.61
N SER A 135 -44.41 2.33 -9.80
CA SER A 135 -45.79 2.63 -10.15
C SER A 135 -46.52 1.31 -10.46
N LEU A 136 -47.37 0.89 -9.53
CA LEU A 136 -48.41 -0.11 -9.79
C LEU A 136 -49.39 0.44 -10.82
N GLY A 137 -49.22 0.05 -12.08
CA GLY A 137 -50.23 0.24 -13.13
C GLY A 137 -51.30 -0.84 -13.03
N PHE A 138 -52.44 -0.49 -12.45
CA PHE A 138 -53.71 -1.18 -12.70
C PHE A 138 -54.15 -0.91 -14.13
N VAL A 139 -54.31 -1.96 -14.94
CA VAL A 139 -55.43 -2.16 -15.89
C VAL A 139 -55.70 -3.66 -16.00
#